data_AF-A0A8T2P4P8-F1
#
_entry.id   AF-A0A8T2P4P8-F1
#
_cell.length_a   1.000
_cell.length_b   1.000
_cell.length_c   1.000
_cell.angle_alpha   90.00
_cell.angle_beta   90.00
_cell.angle_gamma   90.00
#
_symmetry.space_group_name_H-M   'P 1'
#
loop_
_entity.id
_entity.type
_entity.pdbx_description
1 polymer ?
#
loop_
_entity_poly.entity_id
_entity_poly.type
_entity_poly.pdbx_seq_one_letter_code
_entity_poly.pdbx_strand_id
1 'polypeptide(L)'
;MLGSWAAAAIRISQFATNFLASSWKDVEKERDWMDSCRRQYCKEMTTRSNIVTGNVLADLLEKTVLHLCSSPSTCFFPSTEYKGSLQEAFPGYDWLASTMFLVMSGDKDRALAFLLRFSRLLTSAFLWPPRLHCSVYLPLQIAQSGIHPIYSCTAHYVEMLLKAEAPLVFSAFRMSGFTPSQCFWNYLDWPEICHYIATCVVMGPDYQVYTCIAVLKHLQQDILQHTQLQDLQVFLKEEPVQGFRVSNYLEYMEGLEQRYRTVVLTDMRKITLDIT
;
A
#
# COMPACT_ATOMS: atom_id res chain seq x y z
N MET A 1 14.98 -2.40 -35.33
CA MET A 1 14.30 -1.94 -34.08
C MET A 1 13.85 -3.07 -33.14
N LEU A 2 13.83 -4.34 -33.56
CA LEU A 2 13.44 -5.48 -32.70
C LEU A 2 14.50 -5.89 -31.64
N GLY A 3 15.77 -5.54 -31.83
CA GLY A 3 16.87 -5.94 -30.92
C GLY A 3 16.88 -5.24 -29.56
N SER A 4 16.34 -4.01 -29.44
CA SER A 4 16.33 -3.25 -28.19
C SER A 4 15.29 -3.78 -27.19
N TRP A 5 14.15 -4.26 -27.69
CA TRP A 5 13.08 -4.83 -26.87
C TRP A 5 13.44 -6.22 -26.36
N ALA A 6 14.08 -7.04 -27.19
CA ALA A 6 14.62 -8.34 -26.77
C ALA A 6 15.72 -8.18 -25.70
N ALA A 7 16.61 -7.19 -25.83
CA ALA A 7 17.62 -6.91 -24.82
C ALA A 7 17.03 -6.38 -23.50
N ALA A 8 15.96 -5.56 -23.57
CA ALA A 8 15.23 -5.11 -22.38
C ALA A 8 14.49 -6.27 -21.69
N ALA A 9 13.80 -7.13 -22.44
CA ALA A 9 13.12 -8.32 -21.92
C ALA A 9 14.10 -9.35 -21.31
N ILE A 10 15.26 -9.56 -21.93
CA ILE A 10 16.32 -10.42 -21.39
C ILE A 10 16.91 -9.81 -20.11
N ARG A 11 17.10 -8.48 -20.03
CA ARG A 11 17.57 -7.82 -18.81
C ARG A 11 16.54 -7.81 -17.69
N ILE A 12 15.25 -7.69 -18.00
CA ILE A 12 14.15 -7.78 -17.03
C ILE A 12 13.98 -9.22 -16.54
N SER A 13 14.08 -10.22 -17.44
CA SER A 13 14.08 -11.63 -17.08
C SER A 13 15.32 -11.99 -16.25
N GLN A 14 16.52 -11.60 -16.66
CA GLN A 14 17.75 -11.79 -15.87
C GLN A 14 17.72 -11.02 -14.56
N PHE A 15 17.08 -9.85 -14.50
CA PHE A 15 16.87 -9.13 -13.25
C PHE A 15 15.90 -9.85 -12.35
N ALA A 16 14.75 -10.31 -12.84
CA ALA A 16 13.83 -11.13 -12.05
C ALA A 16 14.56 -12.38 -11.57
N THR A 17 15.26 -13.10 -12.44
CA THR A 17 16.04 -14.28 -12.07
C THR A 17 17.19 -13.95 -11.12
N ASN A 18 17.85 -12.79 -11.21
CA ASN A 18 18.94 -12.40 -10.32
C ASN A 18 18.44 -11.81 -9.00
N PHE A 19 17.34 -11.06 -8.98
CA PHE A 19 16.66 -10.58 -7.78
C PHE A 19 16.15 -11.78 -6.98
N LEU A 20 15.52 -12.73 -7.68
CA LEU A 20 15.11 -13.99 -7.11
C LEU A 20 16.33 -14.84 -6.71
N ALA A 21 17.34 -15.05 -7.58
CA ALA A 21 18.49 -15.90 -7.24
C ALA A 21 19.42 -15.30 -6.17
N SER A 22 19.60 -13.98 -6.11
CA SER A 22 20.36 -13.30 -5.06
C SER A 22 19.63 -13.35 -3.73
N SER A 23 18.30 -13.28 -3.76
CA SER A 23 17.44 -13.45 -2.59
C SER A 23 17.37 -14.91 -2.11
N TRP A 24 17.76 -15.88 -2.94
CA TRP A 24 17.57 -17.33 -2.71
C TRP A 24 18.89 -18.09 -2.41
N LYS A 25 20.02 -17.39 -2.24
CA LYS A 25 21.33 -18.03 -2.02
C LYS A 25 21.70 -18.36 -0.57
N ASP A 26 20.85 -18.10 0.42
CA ASP A 26 21.05 -18.60 1.79
C ASP A 26 19.70 -18.96 2.43
N VAL A 27 19.36 -20.25 2.37
CA VAL A 27 18.15 -20.83 2.97
C VAL A 27 18.32 -21.07 4.48
N GLU A 28 19.44 -20.66 5.09
CA GLU A 28 19.69 -20.79 6.54
C GLU A 28 19.28 -19.57 7.40
N LYS A 29 18.76 -18.48 6.81
CA LYS A 29 18.27 -17.33 7.60
C LYS A 29 16.93 -16.78 7.13
N GLU A 30 15.87 -17.52 7.45
CA GLU A 30 14.47 -17.10 7.30
C GLU A 30 14.17 -15.75 7.97
N ARG A 31 14.91 -15.40 9.03
CA ARG A 31 14.79 -14.12 9.76
C ARG A 31 15.39 -12.93 9.00
N ASP A 32 16.43 -13.15 8.19
CA ASP A 32 17.15 -12.08 7.46
C ASP A 32 16.59 -11.89 6.04
N TRP A 33 15.73 -12.80 5.56
CA TRP A 33 15.21 -12.75 4.18
C TRP A 33 14.38 -11.49 3.90
N MET A 34 13.43 -11.15 4.79
CA MET A 34 12.61 -9.94 4.62
C MET A 34 13.46 -8.68 4.66
N ASP A 35 14.47 -8.61 5.54
CA ASP A 35 15.37 -7.46 5.62
C ASP A 35 16.25 -7.34 4.37
N SER A 36 16.65 -8.45 3.77
CA SER A 36 17.32 -8.46 2.47
C SER A 36 16.38 -8.03 1.35
N CYS A 37 15.14 -8.54 1.34
CA CYS A 37 14.11 -8.21 0.35
C CYS A 37 13.78 -6.71 0.36
N ARG A 38 13.58 -6.13 1.55
CA ARG A 38 13.35 -4.68 1.75
C ARG A 38 14.51 -3.85 1.22
N ARG A 39 15.75 -4.18 1.62
CA ARG A 39 16.95 -3.46 1.16
C ARG A 39 17.09 -3.51 -0.37
N GLN A 40 16.82 -4.68 -0.96
CA GLN A 40 16.90 -4.84 -2.41
C GLN A 40 15.76 -4.10 -3.12
N TYR A 41 14.54 -4.17 -2.60
CA TYR A 41 13.40 -3.41 -3.10
C TYR A 41 13.68 -1.91 -3.11
N CYS A 42 14.13 -1.33 -1.99
CA CYS A 42 14.48 0.08 -1.91
C CYS A 42 15.57 0.45 -2.91
N LYS A 43 16.66 -0.32 -2.96
CA LYS A 43 17.77 -0.10 -3.91
C LYS A 43 17.30 -0.05 -5.36
N GLU A 44 16.48 -1.01 -5.76
CA GLU A 44 16.03 -1.15 -7.15
C GLU A 44 14.99 -0.09 -7.51
N MET A 45 14.11 0.26 -6.57
CA MET A 45 13.19 1.37 -6.75
C MET A 45 13.90 2.72 -6.91
N THR A 46 14.94 2.99 -6.12
CA THR A 46 15.69 4.26 -6.20
C THR A 46 16.59 4.33 -7.42
N THR A 47 17.14 3.19 -7.89
CA THR A 47 18.04 3.18 -9.05
C THR A 47 17.30 3.03 -10.38
N ARG A 48 16.27 2.18 -10.44
CA ARG A 48 15.59 1.76 -11.67
C ARG A 48 14.13 1.33 -11.41
N SER A 49 13.29 2.27 -10.97
CA SER A 49 11.86 2.01 -10.68
C SER A 49 11.06 1.40 -11.83
N ASN A 50 11.47 1.62 -13.08
CA ASN A 50 10.82 1.04 -14.26
C ASN A 50 10.95 -0.50 -14.36
N ILE A 51 11.86 -1.13 -13.61
CA ILE A 51 12.02 -2.58 -13.62
C ILE A 51 10.94 -3.28 -12.78
N VAL A 52 10.48 -2.66 -11.69
CA VAL A 52 9.51 -3.26 -10.77
C VAL A 52 8.11 -3.08 -11.34
N THR A 53 7.84 -3.71 -12.48
CA THR A 53 6.58 -3.62 -13.23
C THR A 53 6.18 -4.98 -13.82
N GLY A 54 4.90 -5.14 -14.16
CA GLY A 54 4.36 -6.34 -14.79
C GLY A 54 4.68 -7.62 -14.00
N ASN A 55 5.17 -8.65 -14.69
CA ASN A 55 5.46 -9.96 -14.08
C ASN A 55 6.49 -9.90 -12.95
N VAL A 56 7.47 -8.98 -13.01
CA VAL A 56 8.46 -8.85 -11.93
C VAL A 56 7.79 -8.43 -10.63
N LEU A 57 6.86 -7.48 -10.72
CA LEU A 57 6.07 -7.04 -9.58
C LEU A 57 5.14 -8.15 -9.08
N ALA A 58 4.46 -8.85 -9.98
CA ALA A 58 3.60 -9.97 -9.64
C ALA A 58 4.36 -11.06 -8.86
N ASP A 59 5.53 -11.47 -9.36
CA ASP A 59 6.38 -12.48 -8.72
C ASP A 59 6.91 -12.01 -7.35
N LEU A 60 7.28 -10.74 -7.24
CA LEU A 60 7.70 -10.12 -5.97
C LEU A 60 6.58 -10.19 -4.93
N LEU A 61 5.37 -9.75 -5.31
CA LEU A 61 4.21 -9.72 -4.42
C LEU A 61 3.85 -11.13 -3.93
N GLU A 62 3.78 -12.11 -4.84
CA GLU A 62 3.45 -13.49 -4.48
C GLU A 62 4.46 -14.11 -3.53
N LYS A 63 5.76 -13.93 -3.80
CA LYS A 63 6.82 -14.49 -2.95
C LYS A 63 6.85 -13.83 -1.58
N THR A 64 6.67 -12.52 -1.53
CA THR A 64 6.60 -11.78 -0.27
C THR A 64 5.41 -12.25 0.55
N VAL A 65 4.21 -12.33 -0.04
CA VAL A 65 3.02 -12.80 0.66
C VAL A 65 3.14 -14.27 1.08
N LEU A 66 3.72 -15.13 0.23
CA LEU A 66 3.97 -16.52 0.57
C LEU A 66 4.90 -16.64 1.79
N HIS A 67 6.03 -15.94 1.78
CA HIS A 67 6.97 -15.94 2.90
C HIS A 67 6.35 -15.37 4.19
N LEU A 68 5.62 -14.26 4.10
CA LEU A 68 4.90 -13.70 5.24
C LEU A 68 3.80 -14.63 5.76
N CYS A 69 3.23 -15.50 4.93
CA CYS A 69 2.25 -16.49 5.39
C CYS A 69 2.89 -17.74 6.03
N SER A 70 4.17 -18.01 5.77
CA SER A 70 4.89 -19.14 6.35
C SER A 70 5.13 -18.99 7.86
N SER A 71 5.19 -17.75 8.36
CA SER A 71 5.30 -17.45 9.79
C SER A 71 3.91 -17.26 10.43
N PRO A 72 3.57 -17.99 11.52
CA PRO A 72 2.30 -17.80 12.22
C PRO A 72 2.14 -16.39 12.81
N SER A 73 3.25 -15.77 13.22
CA SER A 73 3.25 -14.43 13.87
C SER A 73 2.84 -13.28 12.95
N THR A 74 2.84 -13.51 11.65
CA THR A 74 2.48 -12.54 10.60
C THR A 74 1.11 -12.82 9.97
N CYS A 75 0.47 -13.94 10.33
CA CYS A 75 -0.90 -14.26 9.98
C CYS A 75 -1.84 -13.74 11.08
N PHE A 76 -2.48 -12.59 10.84
CA PHE A 76 -3.37 -11.92 11.80
C PHE A 76 -4.83 -12.41 11.68
N PHE A 77 -5.23 -12.96 10.53
CA PHE A 77 -6.59 -13.41 10.30
C PHE A 77 -6.63 -14.93 10.04
N PRO A 78 -7.64 -15.65 10.58
CA PRO A 78 -7.78 -17.08 10.35
C PRO A 78 -8.02 -17.39 8.87
N SER A 79 -7.67 -18.61 8.45
CA SER A 79 -7.94 -19.12 7.10
C SER A 79 -9.43 -19.28 6.80
N THR A 80 -10.30 -19.13 7.82
CA THR A 80 -11.72 -19.45 7.73
C THR A 80 -12.34 -18.67 6.59
N GLU A 81 -13.06 -19.46 5.78
CA GLU A 81 -13.71 -19.09 4.54
C GLU A 81 -14.13 -17.64 4.53
N TYR A 82 -13.71 -16.91 3.49
CA TYR A 82 -14.49 -15.81 2.95
C TYR A 82 -15.87 -16.39 2.58
N LYS A 83 -16.70 -16.69 3.57
CA LYS A 83 -18.14 -16.71 3.44
C LYS A 83 -18.49 -15.25 3.35
N GLY A 84 -18.27 -14.68 2.16
CA GLY A 84 -19.12 -13.61 1.70
C GLY A 84 -20.52 -14.20 1.78
N SER A 85 -21.22 -13.97 2.90
CA SER A 85 -22.65 -14.13 2.93
C SER A 85 -23.14 -13.19 1.85
N LEU A 86 -23.50 -13.75 0.70
CA LEU A 86 -24.18 -13.09 -0.42
C LEU A 86 -25.52 -12.42 0.00
N GLN A 87 -25.80 -12.30 1.29
CA GLN A 87 -26.98 -11.65 1.81
C GLN A 87 -26.84 -10.13 1.90
N GLU A 88 -25.62 -9.58 2.04
CA GLU A 88 -25.36 -8.14 1.87
C GLU A 88 -23.96 -7.95 1.26
N ALA A 89 -23.87 -8.08 -0.07
CA ALA A 89 -22.63 -7.84 -0.81
C ALA A 89 -22.13 -6.40 -0.54
N PHE A 90 -20.81 -6.22 -0.39
CA PHE A 90 -20.20 -4.88 -0.37
C PHE A 90 -20.76 -4.08 -1.55
N PRO A 91 -21.46 -2.95 -1.33
CA PRO A 91 -22.16 -2.25 -2.41
C PRO A 91 -21.18 -1.49 -3.33
N GLY A 92 -19.90 -1.43 -2.98
CA GLY A 92 -18.86 -0.74 -3.73
C GLY A 92 -18.03 -1.64 -4.64
N TYR A 93 -17.16 -0.99 -5.42
CA TYR A 93 -16.19 -1.66 -6.28
C TYR A 93 -14.97 -2.15 -5.49
N ASP A 94 -14.59 -3.43 -5.67
CA ASP A 94 -13.36 -3.99 -5.10
C ASP A 94 -12.15 -3.61 -5.97
N TRP A 95 -11.59 -2.44 -5.65
CA TRP A 95 -10.46 -1.88 -6.39
C TRP A 95 -9.21 -2.75 -6.27
N LEU A 96 -8.95 -3.35 -5.11
CA LEU A 96 -7.74 -4.14 -4.90
C LEU A 96 -7.81 -5.46 -5.64
N ALA A 97 -8.95 -6.17 -5.58
CA ALA A 97 -9.11 -7.42 -6.32
C ALA A 97 -8.92 -7.21 -7.82
N SER A 98 -9.49 -6.13 -8.36
CA SER A 98 -9.34 -5.76 -9.78
C SER A 98 -7.90 -5.35 -10.12
N THR A 99 -7.24 -4.60 -9.25
CA THR A 99 -5.83 -4.22 -9.42
C THR A 99 -4.92 -5.44 -9.41
N MET A 100 -5.14 -6.39 -8.50
CA MET A 100 -4.39 -7.64 -8.47
C MET A 100 -4.63 -8.50 -9.71
N PHE A 101 -5.86 -8.56 -10.21
CA PHE A 101 -6.14 -9.22 -11.49
C PHE A 101 -5.30 -8.64 -12.64
N LEU A 102 -5.20 -7.30 -12.72
CA LEU A 102 -4.38 -6.63 -13.75
C LEU A 102 -2.87 -6.82 -13.53
N VAL A 103 -2.39 -6.72 -12.29
CA VAL A 103 -0.97 -6.99 -11.95
C VAL A 103 -0.59 -8.41 -12.32
N MET A 104 -1.49 -9.37 -12.12
CA MET A 104 -1.31 -10.78 -12.50
C MET A 104 -1.58 -11.05 -13.99
N SER A 105 -1.56 -10.02 -14.84
CA SER A 105 -1.78 -10.13 -16.29
C SER A 105 -3.11 -10.80 -16.68
N GLY A 106 -4.14 -10.65 -15.86
CA GLY A 106 -5.45 -11.26 -16.07
C GLY A 106 -5.53 -12.75 -15.69
N ASP A 107 -4.53 -13.31 -15.04
CA ASP A 107 -4.58 -14.67 -14.51
C ASP A 107 -5.45 -14.70 -13.24
N LYS A 108 -6.66 -15.21 -13.39
CA LYS A 108 -7.67 -15.31 -12.33
C LYS A 108 -7.21 -16.20 -11.17
N ASP A 109 -6.64 -17.36 -11.48
CA ASP A 109 -6.28 -18.35 -10.46
C ASP A 109 -5.11 -17.84 -9.63
N ARG A 110 -4.14 -17.21 -10.30
CA ARG A 110 -3.01 -16.53 -9.68
C ARG A 110 -3.46 -15.38 -8.78
N ALA A 111 -4.33 -14.50 -9.29
CA ALA A 111 -4.86 -13.37 -8.52
C ALA A 111 -5.67 -13.85 -7.30
N LEU A 112 -6.53 -14.87 -7.46
CA LEU A 112 -7.30 -15.43 -6.35
C LEU A 112 -6.40 -16.08 -5.29
N ALA A 113 -5.40 -16.88 -5.72
CA ALA A 113 -4.44 -17.49 -4.81
C ALA A 113 -3.65 -16.44 -4.01
N PHE A 114 -3.26 -15.34 -4.67
CA PHE A 114 -2.65 -14.19 -4.01
C PHE A 114 -3.60 -13.57 -2.99
N LEU A 115 -4.83 -13.20 -3.38
CA LEU A 115 -5.80 -12.53 -2.51
C LEU A 115 -6.15 -13.37 -1.27
N LEU A 116 -6.33 -14.69 -1.44
CA LEU A 116 -6.61 -15.61 -0.34
C LEU A 116 -5.45 -15.65 0.67
N ARG A 117 -4.20 -15.69 0.21
CA ARG A 117 -3.03 -15.63 1.11
C ARG A 117 -2.89 -14.24 1.73
N PHE A 118 -3.02 -13.20 0.93
CA PHE A 118 -2.90 -11.82 1.36
C PHE A 118 -3.90 -11.47 2.46
N SER A 119 -5.14 -11.98 2.37
CA SER A 119 -6.20 -11.79 3.37
C SER A 119 -5.83 -12.16 4.81
N ARG A 120 -4.81 -13.01 4.98
CA ARG A 120 -4.31 -13.47 6.28
C ARG A 120 -3.37 -12.46 6.93
N LEU A 121 -2.80 -11.54 6.14
CA LEU A 121 -1.78 -10.60 6.59
C LEU A 121 -2.42 -9.32 7.13
N LEU A 122 -1.74 -8.68 8.08
CA LEU A 122 -2.15 -7.37 8.63
C LEU A 122 -2.33 -6.32 7.53
N THR A 123 -1.42 -6.29 6.54
CA THR A 123 -1.47 -5.35 5.42
C THR A 123 -2.78 -5.41 4.63
N SER A 124 -3.43 -6.57 4.55
CA SER A 124 -4.73 -6.68 3.88
C SER A 124 -5.84 -5.92 4.59
N ALA A 125 -5.74 -5.73 5.89
CA ALA A 125 -6.74 -5.00 6.65
C ALA A 125 -6.78 -3.51 6.24
N PHE A 126 -5.62 -2.96 5.88
CA PHE A 126 -5.45 -1.56 5.49
C PHE A 126 -5.61 -1.35 3.97
N LEU A 127 -5.03 -2.23 3.14
CA LEU A 127 -5.13 -2.12 1.67
C LEU A 127 -6.44 -2.65 1.10
N TRP A 128 -7.11 -3.58 1.78
CA TRP A 128 -8.33 -4.22 1.30
C TRP A 128 -9.53 -4.04 2.25
N PRO A 129 -9.93 -2.80 2.59
CA PRO A 129 -11.05 -2.57 3.50
C PRO A 129 -12.39 -3.23 3.10
N PRO A 130 -12.76 -3.39 1.80
CA PRO A 130 -13.98 -4.11 1.42
C PRO A 130 -14.06 -5.52 2.01
N ARG A 131 -12.92 -6.19 2.22
CA ARG A 131 -12.86 -7.50 2.89
C ARG A 131 -13.41 -7.47 4.32
N LEU A 132 -13.28 -6.33 4.99
CA LEU A 132 -13.67 -6.14 6.38
C LEU A 132 -15.06 -5.51 6.54
N HIS A 133 -15.69 -5.12 5.43
CA HIS A 133 -17.00 -4.45 5.41
C HIS A 133 -18.13 -5.26 6.07
N CYS A 134 -17.95 -6.57 6.24
CA CYS A 134 -18.91 -7.46 6.91
C CYS A 134 -18.24 -8.36 7.95
N SER A 135 -17.10 -7.92 8.53
CA SER A 135 -16.45 -8.67 9.59
C SER A 135 -17.42 -8.84 10.77
N VAL A 136 -17.84 -10.07 11.07
CA VAL A 136 -18.76 -10.45 12.15
C VAL A 136 -18.25 -9.98 13.54
N TYR A 137 -16.98 -9.62 13.60
CA TYR A 137 -16.24 -9.20 14.79
C TYR A 137 -16.31 -7.70 15.10
N LEU A 138 -17.00 -6.90 14.27
CA LEU A 138 -17.08 -5.46 14.50
C LEU A 138 -18.19 -5.11 15.53
N PRO A 139 -17.89 -4.34 16.60
CA PRO A 139 -18.90 -3.88 17.54
C PRO A 139 -20.06 -3.14 16.85
N LEU A 140 -21.30 -3.42 17.27
CA LEU A 140 -22.52 -2.93 16.62
C LEU A 140 -22.54 -1.40 16.44
N GLN A 141 -21.98 -0.63 17.39
CA GLN A 141 -21.90 0.83 17.30
C GLN A 141 -20.98 1.33 16.19
N ILE A 142 -19.91 0.58 15.89
CA ILE A 142 -18.95 0.92 14.84
C ILE A 142 -19.48 0.50 13.47
N ALA A 143 -20.14 -0.67 13.41
CA ALA A 143 -20.89 -1.10 12.24
C ALA A 143 -21.97 -0.07 11.85
N GLN A 144 -22.66 0.53 12.83
CA GLN A 144 -23.65 1.59 12.62
C GLN A 144 -23.07 2.90 12.08
N SER A 145 -21.81 3.23 12.42
CA SER A 145 -21.14 4.42 11.90
C SER A 145 -20.67 4.27 10.45
N GLY A 146 -20.55 3.04 9.95
CA GLY A 146 -20.00 2.72 8.62
C GLY A 146 -18.48 2.96 8.48
N ILE A 147 -17.82 3.56 9.48
CA ILE A 147 -16.38 3.86 9.45
C ILE A 147 -15.63 2.78 10.23
N HIS A 148 -15.00 1.87 9.50
CA HIS A 148 -14.18 0.81 10.09
C HIS A 148 -13.01 1.42 10.91
N PRO A 149 -12.64 0.89 12.11
CA PRO A 149 -11.62 1.48 12.98
C PRO A 149 -10.25 1.67 12.32
N ILE A 150 -9.97 0.84 11.31
CA ILE A 150 -8.77 0.93 10.47
C ILE A 150 -8.70 2.27 9.70
N TYR A 151 -9.83 2.78 9.23
CA TYR A 151 -9.90 4.10 8.60
C TYR A 151 -9.59 5.19 9.62
N SER A 152 -10.19 5.12 10.79
CA SER A 152 -9.94 6.08 11.88
C SER A 152 -8.47 6.06 12.30
N CYS A 153 -7.86 4.88 12.41
CA CYS A 153 -6.44 4.72 12.71
C CYS A 153 -5.55 5.37 11.65
N THR A 154 -5.78 5.04 10.38
CA THR A 154 -5.01 5.57 9.26
C THR A 154 -5.15 7.09 9.19
N ALA A 155 -6.38 7.60 9.27
CA ALA A 155 -6.67 9.03 9.25
C ALA A 155 -5.98 9.77 10.41
N HIS A 156 -6.03 9.22 11.62
CA HIS A 156 -5.36 9.78 12.79
C HIS A 156 -3.85 9.94 12.56
N TYR A 157 -3.17 8.90 12.07
CA TYR A 157 -1.73 8.98 11.82
C TYR A 157 -1.38 9.88 10.64
N VAL A 158 -2.17 9.89 9.58
CA VAL A 158 -1.99 10.85 8.48
C VAL A 158 -2.09 12.28 9.01
N GLU A 159 -3.10 12.59 9.83
CA GLU A 159 -3.26 13.92 10.40
C GLU A 159 -2.10 14.30 11.33
N MET A 160 -1.70 13.38 12.22
CA MET A 160 -0.62 13.60 13.18
C MET A 160 0.73 13.82 12.48
N LEU A 161 1.07 12.98 11.49
CA LEU A 161 2.31 13.13 10.74
C LEU A 161 2.27 14.35 9.82
N LEU A 162 1.12 14.67 9.22
CA LEU A 162 1.01 15.86 8.35
C LEU A 162 1.25 17.14 9.13
N LYS A 163 0.71 17.23 10.35
CA LYS A 163 0.96 18.34 11.27
C LYS A 163 2.44 18.50 11.61
N ALA A 164 3.17 17.39 11.76
CA ALA A 164 4.59 17.40 12.09
C ALA A 164 5.50 17.67 10.87
N GLU A 165 5.24 17.03 9.73
CA GLU A 165 6.16 16.98 8.59
C GLU A 165 5.85 17.98 7.47
N ALA A 166 4.60 18.44 7.39
CA ALA A 166 4.17 19.44 6.41
C ALA A 166 3.11 20.39 7.02
N PRO A 167 3.48 21.21 8.03
CA PRO A 167 2.53 22.03 8.79
C PRO A 167 1.77 23.06 7.95
N LEU A 168 2.36 23.51 6.84
CA LEU A 168 1.69 24.40 5.89
C LEU A 168 0.52 23.70 5.18
N VAL A 169 0.75 22.45 4.74
CA VAL A 169 -0.29 21.61 4.14
C VAL A 169 -1.39 21.31 5.15
N PHE A 170 -1.01 20.94 6.38
CA PHE A 170 -1.97 20.73 7.47
C PHE A 170 -2.85 21.98 7.70
N SER A 171 -2.24 23.16 7.72
CA SER A 171 -2.96 24.43 7.91
C SER A 171 -3.91 24.73 6.76
N ALA A 172 -3.48 24.47 5.51
CA ALA A 172 -4.32 24.60 4.32
C ALA A 172 -5.60 23.73 4.43
N PHE A 173 -5.46 22.44 4.73
CA PHE A 173 -6.62 21.55 4.93
C PHE A 173 -7.56 22.04 6.04
N ARG A 174 -6.99 22.47 7.17
CA ARG A 174 -7.77 23.00 8.30
C ARG A 174 -8.55 24.25 7.91
N MET A 175 -7.97 25.15 7.11
CA MET A 175 -8.65 26.36 6.63
C MET A 175 -9.74 26.04 5.59
N SER A 176 -9.52 25.03 4.74
CA SER A 176 -10.48 24.58 3.74
C SER A 176 -11.62 23.70 4.29
N GLY A 177 -11.59 23.37 5.58
CA GLY A 177 -12.63 22.55 6.25
C GLY A 177 -12.69 21.11 5.76
N PHE A 178 -11.59 20.58 5.21
CA PHE A 178 -11.55 19.25 4.59
C PHE A 178 -10.44 18.38 5.20
N THR A 179 -10.67 17.06 5.29
CA THR A 179 -9.71 16.12 5.90
C THR A 179 -8.80 15.49 4.83
N PRO A 180 -7.48 15.36 5.09
CA PRO A 180 -6.52 14.81 4.12
C PRO A 180 -6.69 13.31 3.80
N SER A 181 -7.54 12.59 4.54
CA SER A 181 -7.64 11.12 4.50
C SER A 181 -8.47 10.56 3.34
N GLN A 182 -9.08 11.41 2.51
CA GLN A 182 -10.08 10.99 1.51
C GLN A 182 -9.67 11.11 0.04
N CYS A 183 -8.46 11.58 -0.28
CA CYS A 183 -8.34 12.40 -1.51
C CYS A 183 -7.52 11.85 -2.68
N PHE A 184 -6.78 10.74 -2.62
CA PHE A 184 -5.69 10.57 -3.62
C PHE A 184 -5.57 9.23 -4.34
N TRP A 185 -6.25 8.17 -3.88
CA TRP A 185 -5.91 6.82 -4.33
C TRP A 185 -6.22 6.54 -5.81
N ASN A 186 -7.29 7.11 -6.34
CA ASN A 186 -7.73 6.94 -7.72
C ASN A 186 -7.06 7.89 -8.73
N TYR A 187 -6.17 8.78 -8.26
CA TYR A 187 -5.54 9.82 -9.07
C TYR A 187 -4.06 9.56 -9.36
N LEU A 188 -3.52 8.43 -8.88
CA LEU A 188 -2.15 8.00 -9.15
C LEU A 188 -2.07 7.28 -10.50
N ASP A 189 -0.96 7.50 -11.21
CA ASP A 189 -0.66 6.74 -12.41
C ASP A 189 -0.54 5.24 -12.09
N TRP A 190 -0.90 4.39 -13.06
CA TRP A 190 -0.92 2.93 -12.89
C TRP A 190 0.37 2.34 -12.29
N PRO A 191 1.58 2.73 -12.73
CA PRO A 191 2.81 2.25 -12.10
C PRO A 191 2.92 2.63 -10.62
N GLU A 192 2.43 3.80 -10.23
CA GLU A 192 2.51 4.29 -8.87
C GLU A 192 1.49 3.62 -7.94
N ILE A 193 0.30 3.26 -8.46
CA ILE A 193 -0.64 2.37 -7.76
C ILE A 193 0.02 1.01 -7.49
N CYS A 194 0.67 0.44 -8.51
CA CYS A 194 1.41 -0.81 -8.41
C CYS A 194 2.53 -0.74 -7.36
N HIS A 195 3.35 0.31 -7.40
CA HIS A 195 4.46 0.52 -6.47
C HIS A 195 3.97 0.82 -5.06
N TYR A 196 2.84 1.50 -4.90
CA TYR A 196 2.21 1.70 -3.60
C TYR A 196 1.87 0.38 -2.92
N ILE A 197 1.18 -0.52 -3.63
CA ILE A 197 0.80 -1.84 -3.10
C ILE A 197 2.06 -2.64 -2.78
N ALA A 198 3.04 -2.66 -3.70
CA ALA A 198 4.33 -3.31 -3.49
C ALA A 198 5.02 -2.80 -2.22
N THR A 199 5.08 -1.48 -2.04
CA THR A 199 5.70 -0.84 -0.88
C THR A 199 5.00 -1.25 0.40
N CYS A 200 3.67 -1.23 0.46
CA CYS A 200 2.94 -1.64 1.65
C CYS A 200 3.06 -3.14 1.96
N VAL A 201 3.15 -4.00 0.94
CA VAL A 201 3.33 -5.45 1.12
C VAL A 201 4.76 -5.78 1.59
N VAL A 202 5.77 -5.17 0.97
CA VAL A 202 7.19 -5.44 1.28
C VAL A 202 7.63 -4.75 2.57
N MET A 203 7.29 -3.47 2.73
CA MET A 203 7.75 -2.62 3.84
C MET A 203 6.78 -2.64 5.05
N GLY A 204 5.52 -2.99 4.84
CA GLY A 204 4.52 -3.14 5.91
C GLY A 204 3.38 -2.12 5.83
N PRO A 205 2.32 -2.32 6.63
CA PRO A 205 1.08 -1.54 6.53
C PRO A 205 1.25 -0.07 6.91
N ASP A 206 2.21 0.27 7.76
CA ASP A 206 2.53 1.65 8.16
C ASP A 206 2.98 2.53 7.00
N TYR A 207 3.55 1.93 5.94
CA TYR A 207 3.92 2.64 4.71
C TYR A 207 2.72 3.20 3.93
N GLN A 208 1.50 2.74 4.22
CA GLN A 208 0.28 3.41 3.78
C GLN A 208 0.26 4.88 4.22
N VAL A 209 0.54 5.11 5.50
CA VAL A 209 0.55 6.47 6.09
C VAL A 209 1.71 7.26 5.48
N TYR A 210 2.90 6.66 5.40
CA TYR A 210 4.08 7.35 4.87
C TYR A 210 3.92 7.74 3.40
N THR A 211 3.26 6.89 2.60
CA THR A 211 2.93 7.22 1.21
C THR A 211 1.96 8.38 1.13
N CYS A 212 0.90 8.41 1.96
CA CYS A 212 0.00 9.56 2.04
C CYS A 212 0.75 10.86 2.36
N ILE A 213 1.67 10.83 3.34
CA ILE A 213 2.48 11.99 3.69
C ILE A 213 3.41 12.39 2.54
N ALA A 214 3.99 11.43 1.81
CA ALA A 214 4.82 11.69 0.64
C ALA A 214 4.03 12.37 -0.49
N VAL A 215 2.82 11.90 -0.81
CA VAL A 215 1.93 12.52 -1.80
C VAL A 215 1.55 13.94 -1.38
N LEU A 216 1.16 14.14 -0.13
CA LEU A 216 0.80 15.47 0.37
C LEU A 216 1.99 16.44 0.39
N LYS A 217 3.20 15.94 0.66
CA LYS A 217 4.43 16.71 0.55
C LYS A 217 4.75 17.07 -0.89
N HIS A 218 4.53 16.15 -1.82
CA HIS A 218 4.70 16.37 -3.26
C HIS A 218 3.78 17.50 -3.75
N LEU A 219 2.51 17.42 -3.39
CA LEU A 219 1.47 18.39 -3.77
C LEU A 219 1.50 19.70 -2.97
N GLN A 220 2.49 19.92 -2.10
CA GLN A 220 2.46 21.05 -1.17
C GLN A 220 2.28 22.41 -1.87
N GLN A 221 2.98 22.64 -2.98
CA GLN A 221 2.87 23.92 -3.69
C GLN A 221 1.49 24.10 -4.30
N ASP A 222 0.96 23.07 -4.97
CA ASP A 222 -0.36 23.11 -5.59
C ASP A 222 -1.45 23.27 -4.52
N ILE A 223 -1.35 22.56 -3.40
CA ILE A 223 -2.27 22.68 -2.28
C ILE A 223 -2.31 24.13 -1.77
N LEU A 224 -1.15 24.77 -1.57
CA LEU A 224 -1.10 26.15 -1.09
C LEU A 224 -1.70 27.13 -2.12
N GLN A 225 -1.45 26.92 -3.41
CA GLN A 225 -2.03 27.74 -4.48
C GLN A 225 -3.55 27.58 -4.55
N HIS A 226 -4.06 26.35 -4.61
CA HIS A 226 -5.49 26.06 -4.68
C HIS A 226 -6.25 26.39 -3.38
N THR A 227 -5.54 26.49 -2.25
CA THR A 227 -6.10 27.06 -1.02
C THR A 227 -6.39 28.56 -1.18
N GLN A 228 -5.48 29.31 -1.81
CA GLN A 228 -5.66 30.74 -2.07
C GLN A 228 -6.77 30.99 -3.10
N LEU A 229 -6.90 30.11 -4.09
CA LEU A 229 -7.95 30.16 -5.10
C LEU A 229 -9.32 29.66 -4.59
N GLN A 230 -9.38 29.13 -3.37
CA GLN A 230 -10.59 28.58 -2.73
C GLN A 230 -11.20 27.40 -3.50
N ASP A 231 -10.41 26.70 -4.31
CA ASP A 231 -10.83 25.56 -5.13
C ASP A 231 -10.11 24.25 -4.74
N LEU A 232 -9.38 24.24 -3.61
CA LEU A 232 -8.62 23.07 -3.13
C LEU A 232 -9.43 21.77 -3.16
N GLN A 233 -10.68 21.78 -2.72
CA GLN A 233 -11.50 20.56 -2.71
C GLN A 233 -11.79 20.03 -4.12
N VAL A 234 -11.95 20.92 -5.10
CA VAL A 234 -12.18 20.55 -6.50
C VAL A 234 -10.87 20.01 -7.08
N PHE A 235 -9.76 20.73 -6.88
CA PHE A 235 -8.43 20.29 -7.31
C PHE A 235 -8.13 18.86 -6.82
N LEU A 236 -8.23 18.58 -5.52
CA LEU A 236 -7.89 17.26 -4.99
C LEU A 236 -8.88 16.15 -5.41
N LYS A 237 -10.08 16.49 -5.90
CA LYS A 237 -11.11 15.52 -6.32
C LYS A 237 -11.23 15.35 -7.83
N GLU A 238 -10.67 16.24 -8.62
CA GLU A 238 -10.85 16.19 -10.08
C GLU A 238 -9.50 16.08 -10.79
N GLU A 239 -8.42 16.60 -10.20
CA GLU A 239 -7.11 16.63 -10.85
C GLU A 239 -6.24 15.41 -10.48
N PRO A 240 -5.66 14.71 -11.49
CA PRO A 240 -4.70 13.64 -11.25
C PRO A 240 -3.43 14.13 -10.56
N VAL A 241 -2.81 13.27 -9.75
CA VAL A 241 -1.54 13.58 -9.08
C VAL A 241 -0.40 13.46 -10.10
N GLN A 242 -0.02 14.59 -10.68
CA GLN A 242 0.98 14.65 -11.75
C GLN A 242 2.40 14.56 -11.20
N GLY A 243 3.23 13.69 -11.80
CA GLY A 243 4.68 13.65 -11.54
C GLY A 243 5.10 13.04 -10.21
N PHE A 244 4.15 12.53 -9.41
CA PHE A 244 4.47 11.78 -8.21
C PHE A 244 5.13 10.45 -8.59
N ARG A 245 6.21 10.10 -7.89
CA ARG A 245 6.89 8.81 -8.03
C ARG A 245 7.27 8.28 -6.66
N VAL A 246 6.76 7.10 -6.29
CA VAL A 246 7.06 6.43 -5.01
C VAL A 246 8.57 6.33 -4.79
N SER A 247 9.30 5.97 -5.86
CA SER A 247 10.76 5.88 -5.85
C SER A 247 11.50 7.14 -5.37
N ASN A 248 11.01 8.33 -5.73
CA ASN A 248 11.62 9.61 -5.34
C ASN A 248 11.43 9.92 -3.85
N TYR A 249 10.47 9.28 -3.20
CA TYR A 249 10.12 9.52 -1.79
C TYR A 249 10.50 8.36 -0.86
N LEU A 250 11.11 7.27 -1.36
CA LEU A 250 11.45 6.12 -0.53
C LEU A 250 12.40 6.48 0.62
N GLU A 251 13.47 7.22 0.35
CA GLU A 251 14.41 7.67 1.40
C GLU A 251 13.71 8.54 2.44
N TYR A 252 12.83 9.43 2.00
CA TYR A 252 12.00 10.24 2.90
C TYR A 252 11.08 9.38 3.77
N MET A 253 10.43 8.36 3.18
CA MET A 253 9.56 7.43 3.91
C MET A 253 10.34 6.53 4.88
N GLU A 254 11.57 6.11 4.55
CA GLU A 254 12.46 5.41 5.50
C GLU A 254 12.81 6.32 6.69
N GLY A 255 13.02 7.62 6.47
CA GLY A 255 13.17 8.61 7.54
C GLY A 255 11.91 8.76 8.41
N LEU A 256 10.71 8.59 7.85
CA LEU A 256 9.46 8.53 8.63
C LEU A 256 9.35 7.22 9.41
N GLU A 257 9.72 6.10 8.80
CA GLU A 257 9.74 4.79 9.43
C GLU A 257 10.59 4.82 10.71
N GLN A 258 11.83 5.30 10.63
CA GLN A 258 12.74 5.38 11.78
C GLN A 258 12.17 6.18 12.96
N ARG A 259 11.37 7.21 12.68
CA ARG A 259 10.82 8.11 13.70
C ARG A 259 9.48 7.63 14.25
N TYR A 260 8.63 7.03 13.41
CA TYR A 260 7.22 6.81 13.72
C TYR A 260 6.80 5.34 13.75
N ARG A 261 7.56 4.40 13.18
CA ARG A 261 7.13 2.98 13.05
C ARG A 261 6.75 2.37 14.39
N THR A 262 7.54 2.59 15.43
CA THR A 262 7.30 2.04 16.77
C THR A 262 5.94 2.45 17.33
N VAL A 263 5.43 3.64 17.00
CA VAL A 263 4.11 4.10 17.43
C VAL A 263 3.04 3.62 16.45
N VAL A 264 3.19 3.96 15.16
CA VAL A 264 2.18 3.73 14.11
C VAL A 264 1.89 2.23 13.96
N LEU A 265 2.93 1.42 13.74
CA LEU A 265 2.76 0.00 13.46
C LEU A 265 2.26 -0.77 14.70
N THR A 266 2.68 -0.37 15.89
CA THR A 266 2.24 -1.00 17.15
C THR A 266 0.75 -0.83 17.35
N ASP A 267 0.22 0.37 17.11
CA ASP A 267 -1.21 0.63 17.29
C ASP A 267 -2.06 0.07 16.14
N MET A 268 -1.55 0.09 14.90
CA MET A 268 -2.17 -0.63 13.78
C MET A 268 -2.34 -2.13 14.07
N ARG A 269 -1.36 -2.75 14.74
CA ARG A 269 -1.45 -4.15 15.19
C ARG A 269 -2.52 -4.34 16.26
N LYS A 270 -2.58 -3.46 17.27
CA LYS A 270 -3.57 -3.55 18.37
C LYS A 270 -5.00 -3.46 17.87
N ILE A 271 -5.29 -2.50 17.00
CA ILE A 271 -6.62 -2.30 16.44
C ILE A 271 -7.12 -3.55 15.70
N THR A 272 -6.23 -4.33 15.10
CA THR A 272 -6.63 -5.57 14.44
C THR A 272 -7.00 -6.67 15.43
N LEU A 273 -6.34 -6.74 16.59
CA LEU A 273 -6.71 -7.67 17.66
C LEU A 273 -8.08 -7.34 18.26
N ASP A 274 -8.48 -6.07 18.26
CA ASP A 274 -9.79 -5.64 18.74
C ASP A 274 -10.93 -5.96 17.74
N ILE A 275 -10.59 -6.31 16.50
CA ILE A 275 -11.53 -6.56 15.38
C ILE A 275 -11.51 -8.04 14.93
N THR A 276 -10.78 -8.91 15.64
CA THR A 276 -10.72 -10.37 15.41
C THR A 276 -11.18 -11.12 16.65
#